data_AF-A0A3G2SA83-F1
#
_entry.id   AF-A0A3G2SA83-F1
#
_cell.length_a   1.000
_cell.length_b   1.000
_cell.length_c   1.000
_cell.angle_alpha   90.00
_cell.angle_beta   90.00
_cell.angle_gamma   90.00
#
_symmetry.space_group_name_H-M   'P 1'
#
loop_
_entity.id
_entity.type
_entity.pdbx_description
1 polymer ?
#
loop_
_entity_poly.entity_id
_entity_poly.type
_entity_poly.pdbx_seq_one_letter_code
_entity_poly.pdbx_strand_id
1 'polypeptide(L)'
;MGQQLACLPRSGGPTADRFLPPNQQLFTMPLFVLSPASLVHSAIFAGYYSYLSTKTAIRRHVTGKDHTALSEKDDAVYRASRVHGNFAEYTPFTITLLFLAELNGAPTAWVHAAYSTLFVARVAHSFALTRPHTKFSKPMRAIGFFGTLAVILGAGLYNLGLGYEPLKSFLGIQ
;
A
#
# COMPACT_ATOMS: atom_id res chain seq x y z
N MET A 1 -18.76 -70.84 22.83
CA MET A 1 -17.60 -69.97 23.17
C MET A 1 -17.70 -68.70 22.34
N GLY A 2 -17.31 -67.55 22.93
CA GLY A 2 -17.74 -66.17 22.62
C GLY A 2 -17.58 -65.67 21.18
N GLN A 3 -18.44 -64.77 20.68
CA GLN A 3 -18.56 -63.33 20.97
C GLN A 3 -17.32 -62.47 20.63
N GLN A 4 -17.38 -61.72 19.52
CA GLN A 4 -17.26 -60.24 19.38
C GLN A 4 -16.94 -59.90 17.90
N LEU A 5 -17.85 -59.30 17.12
CA LEU A 5 -18.25 -57.88 17.04
C LEU A 5 -17.25 -56.95 16.33
N ALA A 6 -17.80 -56.29 15.30
CA ALA A 6 -17.47 -54.95 14.79
C ALA A 6 -16.21 -54.77 13.90
N CYS A 7 -16.45 -54.67 12.59
CA CYS A 7 -16.16 -53.47 11.80
C CYS A 7 -16.69 -53.64 10.35
N LEU A 8 -17.88 -53.09 10.06
CA LEU A 8 -18.19 -52.56 8.72
C LEU A 8 -17.85 -51.05 8.79
N PRO A 9 -17.30 -50.39 7.74
CA PRO A 9 -18.16 -50.12 6.59
C PRO A 9 -17.49 -49.97 5.20
N ARG A 10 -18.39 -50.04 4.21
CA ARG A 10 -18.48 -49.19 3.01
C ARG A 10 -17.67 -49.57 1.76
N SER A 11 -18.40 -50.21 0.84
CA SER A 11 -18.27 -49.98 -0.59
C SER A 11 -18.31 -48.48 -0.93
N GLY A 12 -17.38 -47.99 -1.73
CA GLY A 12 -17.52 -46.66 -2.31
C GLY A 12 -16.30 -46.12 -3.05
N GLY A 13 -16.15 -46.51 -4.32
CA GLY A 13 -15.62 -45.62 -5.36
C GLY A 13 -14.14 -45.76 -5.72
N PRO A 14 -13.80 -45.88 -7.02
CA PRO A 14 -12.43 -45.75 -7.51
C PRO A 14 -11.96 -44.30 -7.41
N THR A 15 -10.81 -44.10 -6.77
CA THR A 15 -9.82 -43.03 -7.00
C THR A 15 -10.34 -41.79 -7.76
N ALA A 16 -10.84 -40.80 -7.03
CA ALA A 16 -11.29 -39.50 -7.56
C ALA A 16 -10.13 -38.55 -7.92
N ASP A 17 -8.95 -39.08 -8.28
CA ASP A 17 -7.79 -38.29 -8.75
C ASP A 17 -7.54 -38.47 -10.25
N ARG A 18 -8.40 -39.22 -10.96
CA ARG A 18 -8.13 -39.63 -12.36
C ARG A 18 -9.07 -39.06 -13.43
N PHE A 19 -9.93 -38.09 -13.08
CA PHE A 19 -10.86 -37.44 -14.02
C PHE A 19 -10.73 -35.91 -14.04
N LEU A 20 -9.53 -35.40 -14.26
CA LEU A 20 -9.35 -34.03 -14.73
C LEU A 20 -8.92 -34.09 -16.20
N PRO A 21 -9.62 -33.41 -17.13
CA PRO A 21 -9.27 -33.44 -18.54
C PRO A 21 -7.85 -32.85 -18.73
N PRO A 22 -7.06 -33.35 -19.70
CA PRO A 22 -5.64 -32.97 -19.87
C PRO A 22 -5.42 -31.48 -20.22
N ASN A 23 -6.48 -30.71 -20.46
CA ASN A 23 -6.47 -29.27 -20.68
C ASN A 23 -6.78 -28.43 -19.41
N GLN A 24 -7.00 -29.07 -18.27
CA GLN A 24 -7.17 -28.45 -16.95
C GLN A 24 -6.12 -28.95 -15.96
N GLN A 25 -4.90 -29.25 -16.42
CA GLN A 25 -3.75 -29.00 -15.55
C GLN A 25 -3.75 -27.49 -15.32
N LEU A 26 -4.52 -27.08 -14.31
CA LEU A 26 -4.59 -25.74 -13.77
C LEU A 26 -3.12 -25.35 -13.67
N PHE A 27 -2.72 -24.44 -14.54
CA PHE A 27 -1.39 -23.86 -14.55
C PHE A 27 -1.37 -23.05 -13.23
N THR A 28 -1.27 -23.76 -12.10
CA THR A 28 -0.90 -23.23 -10.80
C THR A 28 0.55 -22.89 -10.97
N MET A 29 0.78 -21.83 -11.74
CA MET A 29 2.00 -21.08 -11.66
C MET A 29 2.19 -20.85 -10.16
N PRO A 30 3.33 -21.24 -9.58
CA PRO A 30 3.69 -20.65 -8.31
C PRO A 30 3.53 -19.15 -8.56
N LEU A 31 2.61 -18.52 -7.82
CA LEU A 31 2.34 -17.11 -7.94
C LEU A 31 3.61 -16.42 -7.42
N PHE A 32 4.65 -16.38 -8.25
CA PHE A 32 5.91 -15.72 -7.98
C PHE A 32 5.61 -14.23 -8.09
N VAL A 33 4.94 -13.72 -7.07
CA VAL A 33 4.77 -12.30 -6.90
C VAL A 33 6.15 -11.81 -6.47
N LEU A 34 6.78 -11.07 -7.37
CA LEU A 34 8.08 -10.44 -7.13
C LEU A 34 8.05 -9.53 -5.88
N SER A 35 6.85 -9.03 -5.53
CA SER A 35 6.58 -8.15 -4.39
C SER A 35 5.20 -8.40 -3.73
N PRO A 36 5.05 -9.46 -2.90
CA PRO A 36 3.77 -9.79 -2.26
C PRO A 36 3.21 -8.63 -1.41
N ALA A 37 4.07 -7.85 -0.76
CA ALA A 37 3.65 -6.76 0.11
C ALA A 37 3.13 -5.56 -0.67
N SER A 38 3.81 -5.19 -1.75
CA SER A 38 3.39 -4.11 -2.65
C SER A 38 2.03 -4.39 -3.29
N LEU A 39 1.79 -5.65 -3.71
CA LEU A 39 0.54 -6.05 -4.36
C LEU A 39 -0.67 -5.83 -3.45
N VAL A 40 -0.61 -6.32 -2.20
CA VAL A 40 -1.71 -6.21 -1.23
C VAL A 40 -2.04 -4.74 -0.93
N HIS A 41 -1.01 -3.92 -0.78
CA HIS A 41 -1.21 -2.51 -0.44
C HIS A 41 -1.66 -1.66 -1.63
N SER A 42 -1.35 -2.07 -2.86
CA SER A 42 -1.72 -1.33 -4.08
C SER A 42 -3.23 -1.04 -4.16
N ALA A 43 -4.07 -2.03 -3.81
CA ALA A 43 -5.53 -1.89 -3.81
C ALA A 43 -6.01 -0.85 -2.79
N ILE A 44 -5.42 -0.83 -1.59
CA ILE A 44 -5.77 0.10 -0.52
C ILE A 44 -5.38 1.53 -0.90
N PHE A 45 -4.16 1.72 -1.42
CA PHE A 45 -3.69 3.04 -1.86
C PHE A 45 -4.46 3.55 -3.09
N ALA A 46 -4.77 2.68 -4.06
CA ALA A 46 -5.56 3.03 -5.23
C ALA A 46 -6.99 3.44 -4.85
N GLY A 47 -7.65 2.68 -3.98
CA GLY A 47 -8.98 3.02 -3.48
C GLY A 47 -9.00 4.37 -2.77
N TYR A 48 -8.00 4.64 -1.93
CA TYR A 48 -7.89 5.91 -1.22
C TYR A 48 -7.58 7.10 -2.14
N TYR A 49 -6.71 6.91 -3.14
CA TYR A 49 -6.42 7.92 -4.17
C TYR A 49 -7.68 8.30 -4.94
N SER A 50 -8.42 7.29 -5.42
CA SER A 50 -9.67 7.47 -6.15
C SER A 50 -10.70 8.22 -5.32
N TYR A 51 -10.88 7.85 -4.04
CA TYR A 51 -11.75 8.57 -3.12
C TYR A 51 -11.40 10.06 -3.02
N LEU A 52 -10.10 10.37 -2.85
CA LEU A 52 -9.65 11.75 -2.71
C LEU A 52 -9.80 12.54 -4.02
N SER A 53 -9.55 11.90 -5.16
CA SER A 53 -9.73 12.47 -6.51
C SER A 53 -11.20 12.79 -6.80
N THR A 54 -12.10 11.85 -6.53
CA THR A 54 -13.55 12.07 -6.70
C THR A 54 -14.05 13.18 -5.76
N LYS A 55 -13.56 13.22 -4.51
CA LYS A 55 -13.95 14.26 -3.55
C LYS A 55 -13.52 15.67 -3.99
N THR A 56 -12.35 15.83 -4.59
CA THR A 56 -11.91 17.12 -5.13
C THR A 56 -12.68 17.48 -6.39
N ALA A 57 -12.91 16.52 -7.30
CA ALA A 57 -13.66 16.71 -8.53
C ALA A 57 -15.12 17.12 -8.26
N ILE A 58 -15.83 16.39 -7.40
CA ILE A 58 -17.22 16.72 -7.01
C ILE A 58 -17.27 18.10 -6.36
N ARG A 59 -16.35 18.42 -5.46
CA ARG A 59 -16.34 19.74 -4.80
C ARG A 59 -16.08 20.88 -5.78
N ARG A 60 -15.28 20.67 -6.83
CA ARG A 60 -15.11 21.65 -7.91
C ARG A 60 -16.39 21.81 -8.72
N HIS A 61 -16.99 20.70 -9.16
CA HIS A 61 -18.22 20.72 -9.95
C HIS A 61 -19.40 21.36 -9.22
N VAL A 62 -19.60 21.05 -7.93
CA VAL A 62 -20.71 21.59 -7.14
C VAL A 62 -20.52 23.06 -6.80
N THR A 63 -19.28 23.52 -6.61
CA THR A 63 -19.02 24.93 -6.23
C THR A 63 -18.92 25.85 -7.45
N GLY A 64 -18.70 25.31 -8.66
CA GLY A 64 -18.53 26.09 -9.90
C GLY A 64 -17.29 26.99 -9.90
N LYS A 65 -16.41 26.87 -8.90
CA LYS A 65 -15.19 27.67 -8.77
C LYS A 65 -14.06 27.01 -9.56
N ASP A 66 -13.57 27.74 -10.54
CA ASP A 66 -12.39 27.36 -11.30
C ASP A 66 -11.10 27.61 -10.48
N HIS A 67 -9.97 27.05 -10.92
CA HIS A 67 -8.71 27.08 -10.15
C HIS A 67 -8.23 28.50 -9.81
N THR A 68 -8.63 29.48 -10.62
CA THR A 68 -8.29 30.91 -10.52
C THR A 68 -9.14 31.68 -9.49
N ALA A 69 -10.27 31.11 -9.03
CA ALA A 69 -11.21 31.73 -8.11
C ALA A 69 -11.13 31.20 -6.67
N LEU A 70 -10.09 30.41 -6.35
CA LEU A 70 -9.90 29.80 -5.04
C LEU A 70 -9.18 30.75 -4.08
N SER A 71 -9.86 31.14 -3.00
CA SER A 71 -9.28 31.95 -1.92
C SER A 71 -8.63 31.06 -0.85
N GLU A 72 -7.38 31.35 -0.52
CA GLU A 72 -6.52 30.57 0.38
C GLU A 72 -7.11 30.41 1.79
N LYS A 73 -7.87 31.40 2.28
CA LYS A 73 -8.20 31.48 3.70
C LYS A 73 -9.39 30.63 4.15
N ASP A 74 -10.36 30.29 3.28
CA ASP A 74 -11.51 29.50 3.72
C ASP A 74 -12.12 28.53 2.70
N ASP A 75 -11.60 28.46 1.47
CA ASP A 75 -12.23 27.61 0.46
C ASP A 75 -11.99 26.11 0.71
N ALA A 76 -13.10 25.40 0.93
CA ALA A 76 -13.12 23.95 1.12
C ALA A 76 -12.62 23.19 -0.12
N VAL A 77 -12.71 23.81 -1.30
CA VAL A 77 -12.16 23.31 -2.58
C VAL A 77 -10.64 23.45 -2.61
N TYR A 78 -10.10 24.58 -2.15
CA TYR A 78 -8.65 24.82 -2.06
C TYR A 78 -7.99 23.79 -1.12
N ARG A 79 -8.54 23.60 0.09
CA ARG A 79 -8.03 22.60 1.04
C ARG A 79 -8.03 21.19 0.46
N ALA A 80 -9.14 20.79 -0.18
CA ALA A 80 -9.26 19.47 -0.79
C ALA A 80 -8.23 19.28 -1.92
N SER A 81 -8.01 20.30 -2.75
CA SER A 81 -6.99 20.29 -3.81
C SER A 81 -5.57 20.12 -3.25
N ARG A 82 -5.25 20.79 -2.13
CA ARG A 82 -3.95 20.65 -1.46
C ARG A 82 -3.74 19.26 -0.87
N VAL A 83 -4.78 18.64 -0.30
CA VAL A 83 -4.72 17.26 0.20
C VAL A 83 -4.44 16.29 -0.94
N HIS A 84 -5.16 16.45 -2.07
CA HIS A 84 -4.97 15.60 -3.24
C HIS A 84 -3.59 15.74 -3.87
N GLY A 85 -3.12 16.98 -4.09
CA GLY A 85 -1.78 17.23 -4.62
C GLY A 85 -0.68 16.62 -3.74
N ASN A 86 -0.75 16.85 -2.41
CA ASN A 86 0.20 16.22 -1.49
C ASN A 86 0.18 14.70 -1.56
N PHE A 87 -1.00 14.07 -1.71
CA PHE A 87 -1.08 12.63 -1.83
C PHE A 87 -0.50 12.14 -3.16
N ALA A 88 -0.76 12.84 -4.26
CA ALA A 88 -0.24 12.51 -5.58
C ALA A 88 1.28 12.69 -5.69
N GLU A 89 1.89 13.54 -4.86
CA GLU A 89 3.35 13.77 -4.87
C GLU A 89 4.08 12.74 -3.98
N TYR A 90 3.75 12.71 -2.68
CA TYR A 90 4.55 11.95 -1.70
C TYR A 90 4.27 10.45 -1.73
N THR A 91 3.01 10.06 -1.99
CA THR A 91 2.60 8.66 -1.88
C THR A 91 3.22 7.77 -2.97
N PRO A 92 3.11 8.08 -4.28
CA PRO A 92 3.71 7.23 -5.31
C PRO A 92 5.23 7.19 -5.18
N PHE A 93 5.88 8.31 -4.85
CA PHE A 93 7.32 8.34 -4.60
C PHE A 93 7.73 7.37 -3.49
N THR A 94 7.02 7.38 -2.36
CA THR A 94 7.32 6.49 -1.22
C THR A 94 7.04 5.02 -1.57
N ILE A 95 5.94 4.74 -2.28
CA ILE A 95 5.60 3.38 -2.72
C ILE A 95 6.69 2.83 -3.64
N THR A 96 7.22 3.63 -4.56
CA THR A 96 8.32 3.25 -5.45
C THR A 96 9.59 2.91 -4.66
N LEU A 97 9.94 3.70 -3.64
CA LEU A 97 11.11 3.40 -2.79
C LEU A 97 10.95 2.08 -2.03
N LEU A 98 9.77 1.81 -1.49
CA LEU A 98 9.47 0.56 -0.77
C LEU A 98 9.41 -0.64 -1.71
N PHE A 99 8.87 -0.48 -2.91
CA PHE A 99 8.88 -1.51 -3.94
C PHE A 99 10.31 -1.86 -4.34
N LEU A 100 11.17 -0.84 -4.52
CA LEU A 100 12.58 -1.05 -4.81
C LEU A 100 13.29 -1.78 -3.68
N ALA A 101 12.99 -1.46 -2.42
CA ALA A 101 13.52 -2.19 -1.26
C ALA A 101 13.10 -3.66 -1.27
N GLU A 102 11.82 -3.93 -1.54
CA GLU A 102 11.29 -5.30 -1.63
C GLU A 102 11.97 -6.10 -2.74
N LEU A 103 12.21 -5.49 -3.92
CA LEU A 103 12.93 -6.13 -5.02
C LEU A 103 14.39 -6.46 -4.69
N ASN A 104 15.03 -5.66 -3.84
CA ASN A 104 16.41 -5.90 -3.40
C ASN A 104 16.49 -6.89 -2.21
N GLY A 105 15.39 -7.55 -1.85
CA GLY A 105 15.36 -8.60 -0.83
C GLY A 105 15.11 -8.11 0.59
N ALA A 106 14.49 -6.93 0.77
CA ALA A 106 14.08 -6.46 2.09
C ALA A 106 13.15 -7.48 2.79
N PRO A 107 13.22 -7.64 4.12
CA PRO A 107 12.31 -8.49 4.86
C PRO A 107 10.85 -8.09 4.62
N THR A 108 10.03 -9.04 4.14
CA THR A 108 8.64 -8.79 3.76
C THR A 108 7.82 -8.19 4.91
N ALA A 109 8.06 -8.65 6.15
CA ALA A 109 7.41 -8.10 7.35
C ALA A 109 7.69 -6.60 7.56
N TRP A 110 8.93 -6.16 7.33
CA TRP A 110 9.31 -4.76 7.46
C TRP A 110 8.63 -3.91 6.38
N VAL A 111 8.59 -4.41 5.15
CA VAL A 111 7.92 -3.73 4.02
C VAL A 111 6.41 -3.58 4.28
N HIS A 112 5.74 -4.62 4.79
CA HIS A 112 4.32 -4.52 5.19
C HIS A 112 4.09 -3.47 6.28
N ALA A 113 4.96 -3.44 7.30
CA ALA A 113 4.88 -2.45 8.37
C ALA A 113 5.10 -1.02 7.85
N ALA A 114 6.05 -0.84 6.92
CA ALA A 114 6.32 0.45 6.30
C ALA A 114 5.14 0.94 5.44
N TYR A 115 4.54 0.08 4.61
CA TYR A 115 3.33 0.41 3.84
C TYR A 115 2.14 0.74 4.73
N SER A 116 1.93 -0.02 5.80
CA SER A 116 0.86 0.22 6.77
C SER A 116 1.05 1.55 7.50
N THR A 117 2.28 1.84 7.92
CA THR A 117 2.63 3.11 8.59
C THR A 117 2.44 4.30 7.66
N LEU A 118 2.89 4.16 6.40
CA LEU A 118 2.65 5.17 5.36
C LEU A 118 1.16 5.43 5.21
N PHE A 119 0.34 4.39 5.05
CA PHE A 119 -1.09 4.53 4.88
C PHE A 119 -1.74 5.28 6.05
N VAL A 120 -1.45 4.87 7.29
CA VAL A 120 -1.97 5.53 8.50
C VAL A 120 -1.51 6.99 8.58
N ALA A 121 -0.25 7.28 8.28
CA ALA A 121 0.28 8.65 8.27
C ALA A 121 -0.43 9.52 7.21
N ARG A 122 -0.67 9.00 6.01
CA ARG A 122 -1.39 9.72 4.93
C ARG A 122 -2.84 9.98 5.30
N VAL A 123 -3.52 8.99 5.87
CA VAL A 123 -4.90 9.10 6.33
C VAL A 123 -5.00 10.12 7.47
N ALA A 124 -4.11 10.06 8.46
CA ALA A 124 -4.08 11.05 9.55
C ALA A 124 -3.85 12.48 9.03
N HIS A 125 -2.89 12.65 8.11
CA HIS A 125 -2.57 13.94 7.52
C HIS A 125 -3.76 14.56 6.76
N SER A 126 -4.43 13.77 5.92
CA SER A 126 -5.58 14.21 5.11
C SER A 126 -6.82 14.53 5.95
N PHE A 127 -7.09 13.76 7.01
CA PHE A 127 -8.15 14.06 7.98
C PHE A 127 -7.86 15.38 8.69
N ALA A 128 -6.61 15.63 9.06
CA ALA A 128 -6.20 16.86 9.75
C ALA A 128 -6.29 18.11 8.84
N LEU A 129 -6.09 17.96 7.53
CA LEU A 129 -6.27 19.02 6.53
C LEU A 129 -7.74 19.32 6.19
N THR A 130 -8.63 18.33 6.36
CA THR A 130 -10.04 18.48 6.00
C THR A 130 -10.82 19.30 7.05
N ARG A 131 -10.38 19.31 8.31
CA ARG A 131 -11.04 20.05 9.41
C ARG A 131 -10.49 21.50 9.52
N PRO A 132 -11.35 22.50 9.75
CA PRO A 132 -10.91 23.87 10.05
C PRO A 132 -10.05 23.89 11.32
N HIS A 133 -9.20 24.92 11.44
CA HIS A 133 -8.17 25.12 12.46
C HIS A 133 -8.68 24.89 13.89
N THR A 134 -8.64 23.64 14.34
CA THR A 134 -8.94 23.21 15.72
C THR A 134 -7.64 22.86 16.42
N LYS A 135 -7.53 23.03 17.75
CA LYS A 135 -6.30 22.73 18.51
C LYS A 135 -5.71 21.34 18.22
N PHE A 136 -6.56 20.36 17.90
CA PHE A 136 -6.17 18.98 17.57
C PHE A 136 -5.70 18.76 16.11
N SER A 137 -6.01 19.69 15.19
CA SER A 137 -5.65 19.57 13.76
C SER A 137 -4.18 19.91 13.46
N LYS A 138 -3.54 20.76 14.27
CA LYS A 138 -2.10 21.08 14.14
C LYS A 138 -1.17 19.88 14.43
N PRO A 139 -1.30 19.17 15.57
CA PRO A 139 -0.43 18.03 15.85
C PRO A 139 -0.66 16.87 14.87
N MET A 140 -1.90 16.61 14.47
CA MET A 140 -2.20 15.50 13.54
C MET A 140 -1.66 15.76 12.12
N ARG A 141 -1.60 17.03 11.68
CA ARG A 141 -0.88 17.43 10.46
C ARG A 141 0.60 17.13 10.55
N ALA A 142 1.23 17.51 11.67
CA ALA A 142 2.65 17.30 11.91
C ALA A 142 2.99 15.81 11.97
N ILE A 143 2.25 15.01 12.74
CA ILE A 143 2.46 13.56 12.86
C ILE A 143 2.34 12.87 11.49
N GLY A 144 1.32 13.21 10.70
CA GLY A 144 1.17 12.61 9.37
C GLY A 144 2.27 13.03 8.38
N PHE A 145 2.74 14.27 8.46
CA PHE A 145 3.84 14.77 7.63
C PHE A 145 5.18 14.15 8.03
N PHE A 146 5.55 14.23 9.31
CA PHE A 146 6.78 13.63 9.84
C PHE A 146 6.77 12.11 9.72
N GLY A 147 5.62 11.45 9.87
CA GLY A 147 5.49 10.02 9.62
C GLY A 147 5.78 9.66 8.16
N THR A 148 5.26 10.44 7.20
CA THR A 148 5.58 10.23 5.78
C THR A 148 7.07 10.46 5.51
N LEU A 149 7.66 11.53 6.05
CA LEU A 149 9.09 11.81 5.93
C LEU A 149 9.96 10.71 6.54
N ALA A 150 9.60 10.21 7.71
CA ALA A 150 10.31 9.14 8.38
C ALA A 150 10.34 7.86 7.53
N VAL A 151 9.22 7.50 6.89
CA VAL A 151 9.16 6.36 5.98
C VAL A 151 10.00 6.60 4.73
N ILE A 152 9.95 7.80 4.13
CA ILE A 152 10.78 8.13 2.95
C ILE A 152 12.27 8.05 3.28
N LEU A 153 12.70 8.68 4.38
CA LEU A 153 14.09 8.70 4.80
C LEU A 153 14.54 7.29 5.22
N GLY A 154 13.71 6.56 5.95
CA GLY A 154 13.99 5.18 6.34
C GLY A 154 14.15 4.25 5.14
N ALA A 155 13.23 4.31 4.17
CA ALA A 155 13.32 3.53 2.94
C ALA A 155 14.53 3.94 2.07
N GLY A 156 14.82 5.24 1.96
CA GLY A 156 15.97 5.74 1.23
C GLY A 156 17.31 5.30 1.83
N LEU A 157 17.47 5.42 3.16
CA LEU A 157 18.66 4.98 3.87
C LEU A 157 18.84 3.45 3.79
N TYR A 158 17.75 2.70 3.89
CA TYR A 158 17.78 1.25 3.76
C TYR A 158 18.22 0.82 2.36
N ASN A 159 17.66 1.45 1.31
CA ASN A 159 18.06 1.21 -0.07
C ASN A 159 19.53 1.59 -0.32
N LEU A 160 20.02 2.68 0.28
CA LEU A 160 21.44 3.05 0.23
C LEU A 160 22.31 1.96 0.86
N GLY A 161 21.91 1.42 2.01
CA GLY A 161 22.62 0.34 2.68
C GLY A 161 22.70 -0.94 1.83
N LEU A 162 21.62 -1.31 1.15
CA LEU A 162 21.61 -2.45 0.23
C LEU A 162 22.49 -2.21 -1.01
N GLY A 163 22.53 -0.99 -1.54
CA GLY A 163 23.33 -0.62 -2.70
C GLY A 163 24.79 -0.28 -2.42
N TYR A 164 25.21 -0.24 -1.14
CA TYR A 164 26.55 0.22 -0.76
C TYR A 164 27.66 -0.74 -1.20
N GLU A 165 27.44 -2.05 -1.06
CA GLU A 165 28.42 -3.07 -1.48
C GLU A 165 28.66 -3.10 -3.00
N PRO A 166 27.61 -3.08 -3.86
CA PRO A 166 27.78 -2.88 -5.30
C PRO A 166 28.50 -1.57 -5.65
N LEU A 167 28.21 -0.48 -4.93
CA LEU A 167 28.80 0.83 -5.19
C LEU A 167 30.30 0.85 -4.91
N LYS A 168 30.77 0.25 -3.80
CA LYS A 168 32.20 0.10 -3.51
C LYS A 168 32.92 -0.68 -4.60
N SER A 169 32.32 -1.79 -5.03
CA SER A 169 32.88 -2.63 -6.09
C SER A 169 32.98 -1.89 -7.42
N PHE A 170 32.01 -1.05 -7.76
CA PHE A 170 32.05 -0.22 -8.97
C PHE A 170 33.11 0.87 -8.90
N LEU A 171 33.31 1.47 -7.72
CA LEU A 171 34.30 2.52 -7.50
C LEU A 171 35.74 2.00 -7.37
N GLY A 172 35.95 0.67 -7.36
CA GLY A 172 37.28 0.07 -7.25
C GLY A 172 37.96 0.31 -5.91
N ILE A 173 37.18 0.68 -4.88
CA ILE A 173 37.67 0.88 -3.51
C ILE A 173 37.54 -0.47 -2.80
N GLN A 174 38.55 -1.33 -2.97
CA GLN A 174 38.72 -2.59 -2.23
C GLN A 174 39.85 -2.45 -1.22
#